data_AF-A0A2E7ZJW2-F1
#
_entry.id   AF-A0A2E7ZJW2-F1
#
_cell.length_a   1.000
_cell.length_b   1.000
_cell.length_c   1.000
_cell.angle_alpha   90.00
_cell.angle_beta   90.00
_cell.angle_gamma   90.00
#
_symmetry.space_group_name_H-M   'P 1'
#
loop_
_entity.id
_entity.type
_entity.pdbx_description
1 polymer ?
#
loop_
_entity_poly.entity_id
_entity_poly.type
_entity_poly.pdbx_seq_one_letter_code
_entity_poly.pdbx_strand_id
1 'polypeptide(L)'
;MGSEKTSVRVIPVTHARPWLEEKLRNLELKLAGVQDFGEVSHEEGFRERILVLAKHRDEYTSQLQMLYQEFGELFRDYAGYENPPVLEEHPVFEKIKKTAWIPATEDQYLLGSLDLEGEGNSRIRDWCNQLDLLEKNVIGMNDAIHEFYQERNQRNQGIEMDQLELVLEQQKVLIQESLKLQQENQKQIKRDQRLLMQQKKTLASKQVNLKKKEEELQSNRQKLAEDQALLMAREESLQLGQTQLEQNQGLLIDAAELIRSQAQLMSEEVSRLEKFNQETNQEAPDEAELLQTKTKQDLGVLLSNHQDLLRQQKELLEGIENAGDRLDQDKNWIKSLLKGLLDQQEKFQHTEDQMREREKESIIRKETDLQNERGWIKVEKAKLRQSEIQKEEHETTVSDPLF
;
A
#
# COMPACT_ATOMS: atom_id res chain seq x y z
N MET A 1 -86.42 -15.96 53.21
CA MET A 1 -85.69 -17.03 52.49
C MET A 1 -86.10 -16.98 51.02
N GLY A 2 -85.56 -16.06 50.24
CA GLY A 2 -85.69 -16.10 48.78
C GLY A 2 -84.42 -16.73 48.23
N SER A 3 -84.50 -17.93 47.66
CA SER A 3 -83.39 -18.43 46.86
C SER A 3 -83.34 -17.63 45.57
N GLU A 4 -82.22 -16.97 45.32
CA GLU A 4 -81.90 -16.51 43.97
C GLU A 4 -81.76 -17.77 43.10
N LYS A 5 -82.83 -18.11 42.38
CA LYS A 5 -82.74 -19.06 41.28
C LYS A 5 -81.84 -18.41 40.23
N THR A 6 -80.55 -18.73 40.26
CA THR A 6 -79.66 -18.56 39.11
C THR A 6 -80.38 -19.17 37.91
N SER A 7 -80.77 -18.35 36.95
CA SER A 7 -81.53 -18.82 35.80
C SER A 7 -80.63 -19.72 34.97
N VAL A 8 -80.81 -21.03 35.12
CA VAL A 8 -80.10 -22.04 34.34
C VAL A 8 -80.31 -21.69 32.87
N ARG A 9 -79.20 -21.49 32.16
CA ARG A 9 -79.22 -21.17 30.73
C ARG A 9 -78.96 -22.44 29.96
N VAL A 10 -79.73 -22.61 28.89
CA VAL A 10 -79.57 -23.71 27.96
C VAL A 10 -79.38 -23.16 26.56
N ILE A 11 -78.76 -23.96 25.70
CA ILE A 11 -78.55 -23.61 24.29
C ILE A 11 -79.31 -24.58 23.39
N PRO A 12 -80.15 -24.11 22.45
CA PRO A 12 -80.76 -24.96 21.44
C PRO A 12 -79.71 -25.69 20.61
N VAL A 13 -79.93 -26.98 20.33
CA VAL A 13 -79.02 -27.79 19.50
C VAL A 13 -78.84 -27.18 18.11
N THR A 14 -79.85 -26.48 17.58
CA THR A 14 -79.79 -25.72 16.33
C THR A 14 -78.76 -24.57 16.33
N HIS A 15 -78.33 -24.09 17.50
CA HIS A 15 -77.24 -23.12 17.65
C HIS A 15 -75.92 -23.75 18.10
N ALA A 16 -75.98 -24.80 18.93
CA ALA A 16 -74.79 -25.50 19.40
C ALA A 16 -74.13 -26.36 18.31
N ARG A 17 -74.92 -27.02 17.45
CA ARG A 17 -74.41 -27.96 16.44
C ARG A 17 -73.47 -27.30 15.41
N PRO A 18 -73.80 -26.18 14.75
CA PRO A 18 -72.88 -25.54 13.79
C PRO A 18 -71.57 -25.06 14.45
N TRP A 19 -71.63 -24.66 15.72
CA TRP A 19 -70.45 -24.29 16.50
C TRP A 19 -69.53 -25.49 16.78
N LEU A 20 -70.11 -26.66 17.07
CA LEU A 20 -69.35 -27.90 17.24
C LEU A 20 -68.75 -28.40 15.93
N GLU A 21 -69.48 -28.30 14.81
CA GLU A 21 -68.95 -28.58 13.46
C GLU A 21 -67.76 -27.67 13.13
N GLU A 22 -67.85 -26.37 13.43
CA GLU A 22 -66.75 -25.42 13.25
C GLU A 22 -65.55 -25.75 14.16
N LYS A 23 -65.78 -26.14 15.42
CA LYS A 23 -64.71 -26.58 16.33
C LYS A 23 -63.99 -27.82 15.82
N LEU A 24 -64.72 -28.88 15.45
CA LEU A 24 -64.14 -30.13 14.91
C LEU A 24 -63.29 -29.85 13.68
N ARG A 25 -63.82 -29.04 12.75
CA ARG A 25 -63.10 -28.63 11.53
C ARG A 25 -61.84 -27.80 11.84
N ASN A 26 -61.87 -26.95 12.86
CA ASN A 26 -60.69 -26.19 13.30
C ASN A 26 -59.62 -27.10 13.92
N LEU A 27 -60.00 -28.20 14.59
CA LEU A 27 -59.05 -29.21 15.06
C LEU A 27 -58.46 -30.02 13.90
N GLU A 28 -59.30 -30.38 12.92
CA GLU A 28 -58.87 -31.06 11.70
C GLU A 28 -57.83 -30.24 10.93
N LEU A 29 -58.08 -28.94 10.73
CA LEU A 29 -57.14 -28.01 10.09
C LEU A 29 -55.84 -27.85 10.90
N LYS A 30 -55.92 -27.80 12.24
CA LYS A 30 -54.73 -27.74 13.12
C LYS A 30 -53.90 -29.02 13.11
N LEU A 31 -54.52 -30.19 12.91
CA LEU A 31 -53.82 -31.48 12.80
C LEU A 31 -53.25 -31.67 11.40
N ALA A 32 -53.99 -31.33 10.35
CA ALA A 32 -53.54 -31.40 8.96
C ALA A 32 -52.45 -30.36 8.63
N GLY A 33 -52.39 -29.24 9.36
CA GLY A 33 -51.32 -28.25 9.26
C GLY A 33 -49.96 -28.73 9.80
N VAL A 34 -49.92 -29.85 10.52
CA VAL A 34 -48.69 -30.47 11.03
C VAL A 34 -48.02 -31.25 9.89
N GLN A 35 -46.98 -30.64 9.30
CA GLN A 35 -46.19 -31.24 8.22
C GLN A 35 -45.67 -32.63 8.58
N ASP A 36 -45.56 -33.52 7.58
CA ASP A 36 -44.85 -34.79 7.73
C ASP A 36 -43.36 -34.54 7.98
N PHE A 37 -42.96 -34.62 9.25
CA PHE A 37 -41.60 -34.35 9.69
C PHE A 37 -40.53 -35.37 9.22
N GLY A 38 -40.88 -36.31 8.34
CA GLY A 38 -40.02 -37.42 7.90
C GLY A 38 -38.72 -36.98 7.21
N GLU A 39 -38.68 -35.78 6.64
CA GLU A 39 -37.51 -35.22 5.94
C GLU A 39 -36.71 -34.20 6.77
N VAL A 40 -37.18 -33.82 7.98
CA VAL A 40 -36.85 -32.50 8.56
C VAL A 40 -35.57 -32.46 9.42
N SER A 41 -35.03 -33.60 9.89
CA SER A 41 -33.76 -33.59 10.64
C SER A 41 -32.94 -34.89 10.62
N HIS A 42 -31.64 -34.74 10.43
CA HIS A 42 -30.61 -35.77 10.66
C HIS A 42 -30.03 -35.74 12.09
N GLU A 43 -30.41 -34.78 12.93
CA GLU A 43 -29.89 -34.66 14.30
C GLU A 43 -30.69 -35.56 15.26
N GLU A 44 -30.01 -36.51 15.90
CA GLU A 44 -30.65 -37.61 16.65
C GLU A 44 -31.66 -37.12 17.71
N GLY A 45 -31.28 -36.15 18.56
CA GLY A 45 -32.16 -35.60 19.59
C GLY A 45 -33.34 -34.76 19.07
N PHE A 46 -33.23 -34.19 17.86
CA PHE A 46 -34.35 -33.50 17.22
C PHE A 46 -35.33 -34.50 16.61
N ARG A 47 -34.80 -35.58 16.01
CA ARG A 47 -35.56 -36.66 15.40
C ARG A 47 -36.45 -37.40 16.42
N GLU A 48 -35.97 -37.66 17.63
CA GLU A 48 -36.76 -38.32 18.67
C GLU A 48 -37.99 -37.50 19.10
N ARG A 49 -37.83 -36.21 19.39
CA ARG A 49 -38.94 -35.32 19.78
C ARG A 49 -39.98 -35.18 18.66
N ILE A 50 -39.51 -35.03 17.42
CA ILE A 50 -40.33 -35.06 16.20
C ILE A 50 -41.18 -36.33 16.13
N LEU A 51 -40.59 -37.51 16.35
CA LEU A 51 -41.30 -38.79 16.25
C LEU A 51 -42.36 -38.97 17.33
N VAL A 52 -42.18 -38.37 18.51
CA VAL A 52 -43.20 -38.31 19.57
C VAL A 52 -44.36 -37.40 19.15
N LEU A 53 -44.07 -36.20 18.62
CA LEU A 53 -45.10 -35.27 18.14
C LEU A 53 -45.88 -35.83 16.94
N ALA A 54 -45.23 -36.57 16.04
CA ALA A 54 -45.88 -37.27 14.94
C ALA A 54 -46.85 -38.36 15.43
N LYS A 55 -46.46 -39.15 16.44
CA LYS A 55 -47.35 -40.13 17.08
C LYS A 55 -48.57 -39.45 17.72
N HIS A 56 -48.36 -38.35 18.44
CA HIS A 56 -49.47 -37.59 19.03
C HIS A 56 -50.40 -37.01 17.96
N ARG A 57 -49.88 -36.52 16.82
CA ARG A 57 -50.71 -36.13 15.68
C ARG A 57 -51.59 -37.29 15.21
N ASP A 58 -51.03 -38.48 15.03
CA ASP A 58 -51.77 -39.65 14.52
C ASP A 58 -52.80 -40.16 15.55
N GLU A 59 -52.45 -40.13 16.85
CA GLU A 59 -53.34 -40.44 17.98
C GLU A 59 -54.52 -39.45 18.05
N TYR A 60 -54.24 -38.14 17.97
CA TYR A 60 -55.26 -37.09 18.01
C TYR A 60 -56.12 -37.05 16.74
N THR A 61 -55.56 -37.41 15.58
CA THR A 61 -56.33 -37.58 14.33
C THR A 61 -57.30 -38.75 14.45
N SER A 62 -56.86 -39.86 15.06
CA SER A 62 -57.73 -41.01 15.35
C SER A 62 -58.84 -40.65 16.34
N GLN A 63 -58.52 -39.91 17.41
CA GLN A 63 -59.52 -39.41 18.38
C GLN A 63 -60.52 -38.45 17.72
N LEU A 64 -60.06 -37.54 16.87
CA LEU A 64 -60.93 -36.63 16.13
C LEU A 64 -61.89 -37.38 15.20
N GLN A 65 -61.40 -38.44 14.52
CA GLN A 65 -62.23 -39.26 13.64
C GLN A 65 -63.33 -40.01 14.42
N MET A 66 -63.02 -40.50 15.64
CA MET A 66 -64.04 -41.08 16.54
C MET A 66 -65.08 -40.03 16.97
N LEU A 67 -64.64 -38.84 17.39
CA LEU A 67 -65.56 -37.75 17.77
C LEU A 67 -66.46 -37.33 16.61
N TYR A 68 -65.96 -37.29 15.37
CA TYR A 68 -66.77 -37.02 14.18
C TYR A 68 -67.84 -38.10 13.91
N GLN A 69 -67.54 -39.38 14.16
CA GLN A 69 -68.52 -40.46 14.02
C GLN A 69 -69.62 -40.33 15.07
N GLU A 70 -69.25 -40.18 16.34
CA GLU A 70 -70.21 -40.01 17.44
C GLU A 70 -71.03 -38.72 17.31
N PHE A 71 -70.44 -37.65 16.77
CA PHE A 71 -71.14 -36.38 16.54
C PHE A 71 -72.38 -36.55 15.65
N GLY A 72 -72.27 -37.34 14.57
CA GLY A 72 -73.39 -37.62 13.67
C GLY A 72 -74.50 -38.46 14.31
N GLU A 73 -74.17 -39.30 15.30
CA GLU A 73 -75.15 -40.07 16.06
C GLU A 73 -75.89 -39.22 17.10
N LEU A 74 -75.12 -38.41 17.86
CA LEU A 74 -75.58 -37.63 19.01
C LEU A 74 -76.30 -36.34 18.59
N PHE A 75 -75.80 -35.64 17.58
CA PHE A 75 -76.31 -34.33 17.14
C PHE A 75 -76.98 -34.43 15.76
N ARG A 76 -78.10 -35.16 15.72
CA ARG A 76 -78.94 -35.29 14.52
C ARG A 76 -79.42 -33.93 14.01
N ASP A 77 -79.96 -33.89 12.78
CA ASP A 77 -80.55 -32.66 12.27
C ASP A 77 -81.92 -32.43 12.91
N TYR A 78 -81.98 -31.40 13.75
CA TYR A 78 -83.20 -30.92 14.41
C TYR A 78 -83.77 -29.65 13.75
N ALA A 79 -83.31 -29.30 12.54
CA ALA A 79 -83.94 -28.25 11.74
C ALA A 79 -85.41 -28.63 11.44
N GLY A 80 -86.32 -27.68 11.66
CA GLY A 80 -87.75 -27.85 11.39
C GLY A 80 -88.59 -28.49 12.52
N TYR A 81 -88.00 -28.84 13.67
CA TYR A 81 -88.76 -29.22 14.87
C TYR A 81 -89.31 -27.97 15.57
N GLU A 82 -90.58 -27.99 15.97
CA GLU A 82 -91.24 -26.84 16.63
C GLU A 82 -90.63 -26.49 18.01
N ASN A 83 -90.13 -27.49 18.73
CA ASN A 83 -89.40 -27.34 19.99
C ASN A 83 -88.14 -28.22 19.93
N PRO A 84 -87.00 -27.73 19.39
CA PRO A 84 -85.79 -28.52 19.24
C PRO A 84 -85.15 -28.80 20.61
N PRO A 85 -84.44 -29.93 20.79
CA PRO A 85 -83.73 -30.23 22.02
C PRO A 85 -82.74 -29.13 22.43
N VAL A 86 -82.52 -29.01 23.74
CA VAL A 86 -81.60 -28.03 24.34
C VAL A 86 -80.46 -28.74 25.10
N LEU A 87 -79.33 -28.06 25.24
CA LEU A 87 -78.15 -28.53 25.96
C LEU A 87 -77.88 -27.67 27.20
N GLU A 88 -77.36 -28.31 28.24
CA GLU A 88 -76.84 -27.63 29.43
C GLU A 88 -75.57 -26.81 29.12
N GLU A 89 -75.25 -25.86 30.00
CA GLU A 89 -74.03 -25.07 29.92
C GLU A 89 -72.78 -25.98 30.06
N HIS A 90 -71.79 -25.73 29.19
CA HIS A 90 -70.54 -26.49 29.13
C HIS A 90 -69.39 -25.59 28.63
N PRO A 91 -68.13 -25.74 29.11
CA PRO A 91 -66.99 -24.89 28.71
C PRO A 91 -66.79 -24.78 27.19
N VAL A 92 -67.04 -25.86 26.45
CA VAL A 92 -66.99 -25.91 24.97
C VAL A 92 -67.86 -24.84 24.29
N PHE A 93 -68.94 -24.41 24.94
CA PHE A 93 -69.92 -23.43 24.45
C PHE A 93 -69.68 -21.99 24.94
N GLU A 94 -68.72 -21.73 25.83
CA GLU A 94 -68.48 -20.40 26.44
C GLU A 94 -68.30 -19.27 25.41
N LYS A 95 -67.68 -19.59 24.27
CA LYS A 95 -67.40 -18.64 23.19
C LYS A 95 -68.61 -18.38 22.27
N ILE A 96 -69.73 -19.10 22.44
CA ILE A 96 -70.97 -18.85 21.69
C ILE A 96 -71.60 -17.52 22.15
N LYS A 97 -72.09 -16.73 21.20
CA LYS A 97 -72.73 -15.43 21.46
C LYS A 97 -73.82 -15.54 22.52
N LYS A 98 -73.79 -14.66 23.52
CA LYS A 98 -74.76 -14.61 24.65
C LYS A 98 -76.24 -14.52 24.21
N THR A 99 -76.50 -14.10 22.98
CA THR A 99 -77.85 -14.02 22.37
C THR A 99 -78.42 -15.37 21.92
N ALA A 100 -77.61 -16.43 21.81
CA ALA A 100 -78.05 -17.78 21.44
C ALA A 100 -78.50 -18.63 22.66
N TRP A 101 -78.31 -18.10 23.87
CA TRP A 101 -78.68 -18.76 25.13
C TRP A 101 -80.08 -18.35 25.55
N ILE A 102 -80.89 -19.31 25.95
CA ILE A 102 -82.27 -19.10 26.42
C ILE A 102 -82.38 -19.51 27.90
N PRO A 103 -83.32 -18.91 28.67
CA PRO A 103 -83.63 -19.39 30.01
C PRO A 103 -84.27 -20.79 29.91
N ALA A 104 -83.87 -21.69 30.81
CA ALA A 104 -84.47 -23.01 30.92
C ALA A 104 -85.96 -22.91 31.31
N THR A 105 -86.82 -23.68 30.64
CA THR A 105 -88.26 -23.79 30.95
C THR A 105 -88.66 -25.25 31.12
N GLU A 106 -89.70 -25.53 31.91
CA GLU A 106 -90.12 -26.89 32.26
C GLU A 106 -90.56 -27.74 31.05
N ASP A 107 -91.01 -27.10 29.95
CA ASP A 107 -91.43 -27.77 28.70
C ASP A 107 -90.28 -28.06 27.70
N GLN A 108 -89.01 -27.87 28.08
CA GLN A 108 -87.85 -28.11 27.20
C GLN A 108 -87.28 -29.51 27.38
N TYR A 109 -87.05 -30.22 26.28
CA TYR A 109 -86.35 -31.50 26.30
C TYR A 109 -84.83 -31.30 26.30
N LEU A 110 -84.19 -31.65 27.41
CA LEU A 110 -82.73 -31.72 27.53
C LEU A 110 -82.19 -32.92 26.74
N LEU A 111 -81.37 -32.66 25.72
CA LEU A 111 -80.78 -33.72 24.91
C LEU A 111 -79.80 -34.55 25.75
N GLY A 112 -79.98 -35.88 25.75
CA GLY A 112 -79.21 -36.81 26.58
C GLY A 112 -79.77 -37.05 27.99
N SER A 113 -80.95 -36.49 28.32
CA SER A 113 -81.61 -36.75 29.63
C SER A 113 -82.11 -38.19 29.81
N LEU A 114 -82.30 -38.94 28.73
CA LEU A 114 -82.68 -40.36 28.76
C LEU A 114 -81.47 -41.33 28.84
N ASP A 115 -80.25 -40.85 28.60
CA ASP A 115 -79.04 -41.69 28.61
C ASP A 115 -78.48 -41.93 30.03
N LEU A 116 -79.18 -41.46 31.07
CA LEU A 116 -78.74 -41.45 32.48
C LEU A 116 -78.95 -42.81 33.19
N GLU A 117 -78.59 -43.92 32.56
CA GLU A 117 -78.54 -45.26 33.19
C GLU A 117 -77.17 -45.52 33.86
N GLY A 118 -76.79 -44.65 34.82
CA GLY A 118 -75.60 -44.82 35.66
C GLY A 118 -74.74 -43.55 35.81
N GLU A 119 -74.30 -43.26 37.04
CA GLU A 119 -73.29 -42.25 37.40
C GLU A 119 -73.35 -40.85 36.75
N GLY A 120 -74.54 -40.35 36.44
CA GLY A 120 -74.87 -38.91 36.50
C GLY A 120 -74.29 -37.97 35.42
N ASN A 121 -73.54 -38.47 34.45
CA ASN A 121 -73.14 -37.72 33.25
C ASN A 121 -73.90 -38.23 32.02
N SER A 122 -74.34 -37.31 31.16
CA SER A 122 -74.91 -37.68 29.86
C SER A 122 -73.81 -37.96 28.85
N ARG A 123 -74.05 -38.90 27.91
CA ARG A 123 -73.11 -39.24 26.82
C ARG A 123 -72.65 -38.00 26.01
N ILE A 124 -73.51 -36.98 25.94
CA ILE A 124 -73.22 -35.69 25.29
C ILE A 124 -72.25 -34.82 26.13
N ARG A 125 -72.38 -34.80 27.46
CA ARG A 125 -71.40 -34.12 28.33
C ARG A 125 -70.04 -34.79 28.21
N ASP A 126 -69.98 -36.12 28.18
CA ASP A 126 -68.72 -36.85 28.02
C ASP A 126 -68.08 -36.63 26.64
N TRP A 127 -68.86 -36.61 25.56
CA TRP A 127 -68.38 -36.22 24.24
C TRP A 127 -67.82 -34.78 24.23
N CYS A 128 -68.50 -33.84 24.90
CA CYS A 128 -68.02 -32.46 25.02
C CYS A 128 -66.73 -32.37 25.86
N ASN A 129 -66.58 -33.17 26.91
CA ASN A 129 -65.34 -33.28 27.70
C ASN A 129 -64.18 -33.82 26.85
N GLN A 130 -64.43 -34.85 26.04
CA GLN A 130 -63.42 -35.40 25.12
C GLN A 130 -63.00 -34.39 24.05
N LEU A 131 -63.95 -33.63 23.48
CA LEU A 131 -63.64 -32.56 22.52
C LEU A 131 -62.79 -31.44 23.14
N ASP A 132 -63.09 -31.01 24.37
CA ASP A 132 -62.32 -29.98 25.07
C ASP A 132 -60.90 -30.45 25.42
N LEU A 133 -60.77 -31.71 25.85
CA LEU A 133 -59.47 -32.34 26.11
C LEU A 133 -58.64 -32.46 24.82
N LEU A 134 -59.26 -32.88 23.72
CA LEU A 134 -58.61 -32.94 22.41
C LEU A 134 -58.20 -31.54 21.93
N GLU A 135 -59.04 -30.51 22.08
CA GLU A 135 -58.69 -29.12 21.73
C GLU A 135 -57.45 -28.64 22.50
N LYS A 136 -57.39 -28.90 23.82
CA LYS A 136 -56.22 -28.57 24.66
C LYS A 136 -54.96 -29.32 24.23
N ASN A 137 -55.08 -30.62 23.96
CA ASN A 137 -53.96 -31.46 23.51
C ASN A 137 -53.41 -31.03 22.14
N VAL A 138 -54.29 -30.75 21.17
CA VAL A 138 -53.91 -30.27 19.84
C VAL A 138 -53.27 -28.88 19.88
N ILE A 139 -53.71 -28.01 20.81
CA ILE A 139 -53.05 -26.71 21.05
C ILE A 139 -51.65 -26.92 21.62
N GLY A 140 -51.50 -27.66 22.73
CA GLY A 140 -50.20 -27.88 23.37
C GLY A 140 -49.19 -28.59 22.45
N MET A 141 -49.64 -29.50 21.60
CA MET A 141 -48.79 -30.11 20.57
C MET A 141 -48.30 -29.10 19.53
N ASN A 142 -49.18 -28.20 19.05
CA ASN A 142 -48.81 -27.16 18.08
C ASN A 142 -47.85 -26.12 18.69
N ASP A 143 -48.06 -25.73 19.95
CA ASP A 143 -47.16 -24.82 20.67
C ASP A 143 -45.77 -25.46 20.82
N ALA A 144 -45.69 -26.74 21.22
CA ALA A 144 -44.44 -27.49 21.31
C ALA A 144 -43.73 -27.65 19.95
N ILE A 145 -44.47 -27.84 18.86
CA ILE A 145 -43.93 -27.84 17.49
C ILE A 145 -43.34 -26.46 17.15
N HIS A 146 -44.03 -25.37 17.53
CA HIS A 146 -43.58 -24.02 17.23
C HIS A 146 -42.30 -23.63 18.01
N GLU A 147 -42.26 -23.90 19.31
CA GLU A 147 -41.06 -23.72 20.16
C GLU A 147 -39.87 -24.49 19.61
N PHE A 148 -40.08 -25.75 19.21
CA PHE A 148 -39.05 -26.61 18.63
C PHE A 148 -38.43 -26.05 17.34
N TYR A 149 -39.24 -25.47 16.44
CA TYR A 149 -38.73 -24.79 15.24
C TYR A 149 -37.99 -23.49 15.58
N GLN A 150 -38.41 -22.75 16.61
CA GLN A 150 -37.68 -21.57 17.08
C GLN A 150 -36.30 -21.94 17.65
N GLU A 151 -36.22 -22.96 18.52
CA GLU A 151 -34.94 -23.48 19.04
C GLU A 151 -33.99 -23.88 17.90
N ARG A 152 -34.49 -24.63 16.90
CA ARG A 152 -33.71 -25.07 15.74
C ARG A 152 -33.15 -23.88 14.96
N ASN A 153 -33.98 -22.89 14.67
CA ASN A 153 -33.56 -21.71 13.92
C ASN A 153 -32.52 -20.88 14.68
N GLN A 154 -32.67 -20.71 15.99
CA GLN A 154 -31.69 -20.03 16.84
C GLN A 154 -30.34 -20.75 16.86
N ARG A 155 -30.33 -22.10 16.95
CA ARG A 155 -29.08 -22.88 16.88
C ARG A 155 -28.39 -22.78 15.52
N ASN A 156 -29.16 -22.87 14.43
CA ASN A 156 -28.61 -22.72 13.07
C ASN A 156 -27.99 -21.33 12.88
N GLN A 157 -28.65 -20.27 13.34
CA GLN A 157 -28.10 -18.90 13.34
C GLN A 157 -26.81 -18.79 14.18
N GLY A 158 -26.76 -19.43 15.35
CA GLY A 158 -25.54 -19.52 16.15
C GLY A 158 -24.38 -20.19 15.40
N ILE A 159 -24.63 -21.34 14.78
CA ILE A 159 -23.62 -22.08 14.00
C ILE A 159 -23.13 -21.27 12.79
N GLU A 160 -24.03 -20.58 12.08
CA GLU A 160 -23.66 -19.68 10.98
C GLU A 160 -22.81 -18.49 11.48
N MET A 161 -23.15 -17.90 12.63
CA MET A 161 -22.38 -16.83 13.25
C MET A 161 -20.98 -17.29 13.68
N ASP A 162 -20.85 -18.45 14.31
CA ASP A 162 -19.55 -19.02 14.72
C ASP A 162 -18.66 -19.29 13.49
N GLN A 163 -19.22 -19.77 12.38
CA GLN A 163 -18.51 -19.98 11.12
C GLN A 163 -18.05 -18.65 10.50
N LEU A 164 -18.90 -17.61 10.51
CA LEU A 164 -18.55 -16.28 10.03
C LEU A 164 -17.47 -15.63 10.90
N GLU A 165 -17.53 -15.78 12.22
CA GLU A 165 -16.50 -15.28 13.14
C GLU A 165 -15.15 -15.96 12.91
N LEU A 166 -15.13 -17.29 12.72
CA LEU A 166 -13.91 -18.03 12.36
C LEU A 166 -13.28 -17.54 11.05
N VAL A 167 -14.09 -17.31 10.01
CA VAL A 167 -13.62 -16.76 8.72
C VAL A 167 -13.08 -15.33 8.88
N LEU A 168 -13.76 -14.49 9.66
CA LEU A 168 -13.29 -13.14 9.96
C LEU A 168 -11.96 -13.14 10.70
N GLU A 169 -11.76 -14.03 11.68
CA GLU A 169 -10.50 -14.13 12.42
C GLU A 169 -9.35 -14.60 11.52
N GLN A 170 -9.59 -15.58 10.63
CA GLN A 170 -8.62 -15.97 9.60
C GLN A 170 -8.25 -14.80 8.68
N GLN A 171 -9.23 -14.00 8.25
CA GLN A 171 -8.98 -12.81 7.43
C GLN A 171 -8.16 -11.73 8.17
N LYS A 172 -8.43 -11.49 9.47
CA LYS A 172 -7.62 -10.57 10.30
C LYS A 172 -6.15 -10.98 10.33
N VAL A 173 -5.86 -12.26 10.52
CA VAL A 173 -4.47 -12.79 10.52
C VAL A 173 -3.79 -12.54 9.18
N LEU A 174 -4.43 -12.91 8.07
CA LEU A 174 -3.88 -12.70 6.71
C LEU A 174 -3.62 -11.22 6.41
N ILE A 175 -4.54 -10.32 6.80
CA ILE A 175 -4.37 -8.88 6.67
C ILE A 175 -3.16 -8.41 7.50
N GLN A 176 -3.02 -8.88 8.74
CA GLN A 176 -1.90 -8.51 9.61
C GLN A 176 -0.54 -8.99 9.07
N GLU A 177 -0.47 -10.18 8.48
CA GLU A 177 0.74 -10.69 7.82
C GLU A 177 1.08 -9.89 6.55
N SER A 178 0.08 -9.59 5.71
CA SER A 178 0.29 -8.75 4.52
C SER A 178 0.83 -7.36 4.87
N LEU A 179 0.34 -6.77 5.97
CA LEU A 179 0.80 -5.48 6.47
C LEU A 179 2.25 -5.54 6.98
N LYS A 180 2.64 -6.60 7.69
CA LYS A 180 4.04 -6.82 8.12
C LYS A 180 4.98 -6.91 6.91
N LEU A 181 4.63 -7.71 5.90
CA LEU A 181 5.39 -7.85 4.65
C LEU A 181 5.48 -6.51 3.88
N GLN A 182 4.40 -5.75 3.81
CA GLN A 182 4.39 -4.43 3.17
C GLN A 182 5.33 -3.44 3.88
N GLN A 183 5.32 -3.42 5.22
CA GLN A 183 6.23 -2.57 6.01
C GLN A 183 7.70 -2.99 5.84
N GLU A 184 8.00 -4.29 5.76
CA GLU A 184 9.35 -4.78 5.52
C GLU A 184 9.85 -4.43 4.12
N ASN A 185 9.03 -4.63 3.09
CA ASN A 185 9.33 -4.20 1.72
C ASN A 185 9.58 -2.68 1.64
N GLN A 186 8.79 -1.84 2.33
CA GLN A 186 9.07 -0.41 2.39
C GLN A 186 10.40 -0.07 3.08
N LYS A 187 10.78 -0.80 4.12
CA LYS A 187 12.10 -0.64 4.78
C LYS A 187 13.23 -1.03 3.82
N GLN A 188 13.06 -2.12 3.06
CA GLN A 188 14.07 -2.59 2.11
C GLN A 188 14.24 -1.62 0.93
N ILE A 189 13.14 -1.18 0.30
CA ILE A 189 13.18 -0.16 -0.77
C ILE A 189 13.92 1.11 -0.32
N LYS A 190 13.71 1.56 0.93
CA LYS A 190 14.43 2.72 1.49
C LYS A 190 15.93 2.48 1.71
N ARG A 191 16.36 1.23 1.97
CA ARG A 191 17.79 0.87 2.01
C ARG A 191 18.39 0.87 0.60
N ASP A 192 17.71 0.24 -0.34
CA ASP A 192 18.18 0.10 -1.72
C ASP A 192 18.28 1.46 -2.44
N GLN A 193 17.33 2.36 -2.20
CA GLN A 193 17.40 3.75 -2.67
C GLN A 193 18.63 4.50 -2.13
N ARG A 194 18.98 4.32 -0.85
CA ARG A 194 20.19 4.94 -0.26
C ARG A 194 21.46 4.37 -0.90
N LEU A 195 21.51 3.06 -1.09
CA LEU A 195 22.65 2.37 -1.71
C LEU A 195 22.83 2.80 -3.18
N LEU A 196 21.74 2.87 -3.95
CA LEU A 196 21.74 3.42 -5.32
C LEU A 196 22.20 4.89 -5.36
N MET A 197 21.75 5.73 -4.41
CA MET A 197 22.19 7.12 -4.34
C MET A 197 23.70 7.23 -4.04
N GLN A 198 24.23 6.37 -3.17
CA GLN A 198 25.66 6.29 -2.87
C GLN A 198 26.48 5.81 -4.07
N GLN A 199 26.02 4.76 -4.77
CA GLN A 199 26.63 4.29 -6.02
C GLN A 199 26.62 5.38 -7.10
N LYS A 200 25.51 6.10 -7.27
CA LYS A 200 25.40 7.22 -8.22
C LYS A 200 26.38 8.35 -7.91
N LYS A 201 26.57 8.72 -6.64
CA LYS A 201 27.60 9.69 -6.21
C LYS A 201 29.02 9.21 -6.56
N THR A 202 29.33 7.95 -6.29
CA THR A 202 30.65 7.34 -6.60
C THR A 202 30.90 7.22 -8.11
N LEU A 203 29.88 6.96 -8.92
CA LEU A 203 29.99 6.98 -10.38
C LEU A 203 30.21 8.39 -10.92
N ALA A 204 29.50 9.39 -10.40
CA ALA A 204 29.67 10.78 -10.80
C ALA A 204 31.10 11.29 -10.50
N SER A 205 31.66 11.00 -9.31
CA SER A 205 33.04 11.40 -8.99
C SER A 205 34.08 10.67 -9.86
N LYS A 206 33.89 9.38 -10.14
CA LYS A 206 34.71 8.64 -11.11
C LYS A 206 34.64 9.24 -12.52
N GLN A 207 33.46 9.66 -12.96
CA GLN A 207 33.27 10.27 -14.28
C GLN A 207 33.99 11.63 -14.40
N VAL A 208 33.93 12.47 -13.36
CA VAL A 208 34.70 13.73 -13.30
C VAL A 208 36.21 13.47 -13.35
N ASN A 209 36.69 12.48 -12.59
CA ASN A 209 38.12 12.13 -12.59
C ASN A 209 38.59 11.54 -13.93
N LEU A 210 37.73 10.80 -14.65
CA LEU A 210 38.03 10.30 -15.99
C LEU A 210 38.15 11.46 -17.00
N LYS A 211 37.22 12.42 -16.99
CA LYS A 211 37.28 13.60 -17.87
C LYS A 211 38.58 14.39 -17.67
N LYS A 212 38.99 14.66 -16.43
CA LYS A 212 40.27 15.33 -16.15
C LYS A 212 41.47 14.58 -16.73
N LYS A 213 41.51 13.25 -16.58
CA LYS A 213 42.59 12.42 -17.16
C LYS A 213 42.57 12.41 -18.69
N GLU A 214 41.39 12.53 -19.30
CA GLU A 214 41.22 12.63 -20.76
C GLU A 214 41.71 13.99 -21.28
N GLU A 215 41.37 15.09 -20.60
CA GLU A 215 41.88 16.44 -20.85
C GLU A 215 43.42 16.51 -20.70
N GLU A 216 43.98 15.94 -19.62
CA GLU A 216 45.43 15.82 -19.41
C GLU A 216 46.12 15.01 -20.53
N LEU A 217 45.53 13.87 -20.93
CA LEU A 217 46.04 13.06 -22.05
C LEU A 217 45.99 13.80 -23.38
N GLN A 218 44.94 14.59 -23.63
CA GLN A 218 44.82 15.38 -24.85
C GLN A 218 45.86 16.50 -24.90
N SER A 219 46.08 17.20 -23.78
CA SER A 219 47.15 18.20 -23.66
C SER A 219 48.56 17.59 -23.85
N ASN A 220 48.83 16.43 -23.25
CA ASN A 220 50.10 15.73 -23.44
C ASN A 220 50.31 15.24 -24.89
N ARG A 221 49.26 14.78 -25.56
CA ARG A 221 49.32 14.44 -27.00
C ARG A 221 49.62 15.64 -27.87
N GLN A 222 49.04 16.80 -27.57
CA GLN A 222 49.30 18.03 -28.30
C GLN A 222 50.77 18.47 -28.13
N LYS A 223 51.29 18.51 -26.90
CA LYS A 223 52.71 18.81 -26.63
C LYS A 223 53.65 17.86 -27.36
N LEU A 224 53.36 16.56 -27.36
CA LEU A 224 54.16 15.57 -28.09
C LEU A 224 54.20 15.85 -29.60
N ALA A 225 53.09 16.32 -30.19
CA ALA A 225 53.05 16.70 -31.60
C ALA A 225 53.80 18.02 -31.88
N GLU A 226 53.74 18.99 -30.97
CA GLU A 226 54.52 20.24 -31.02
C GLU A 226 56.03 19.95 -30.92
N ASP A 227 56.45 19.12 -29.95
CA ASP A 227 57.84 18.65 -29.78
C ASP A 227 58.33 17.90 -31.02
N GLN A 228 57.49 17.03 -31.61
CA GLN A 228 57.84 16.28 -32.82
C GLN A 228 57.99 17.19 -34.04
N ALA A 229 57.14 18.22 -34.19
CA ALA A 229 57.28 19.23 -35.24
C ALA A 229 58.56 20.07 -35.07
N LEU A 230 58.90 20.46 -33.84
CA LEU A 230 60.15 21.16 -33.52
C LEU A 230 61.39 20.31 -33.85
N LEU A 231 61.35 19.00 -33.58
CA LEU A 231 62.43 18.08 -33.93
C LEU A 231 62.61 17.96 -35.45
N MET A 232 61.52 17.83 -36.22
CA MET A 232 61.61 17.80 -37.69
C MET A 232 62.18 19.10 -38.26
N ALA A 233 61.69 20.26 -37.82
CA ALA A 233 62.21 21.56 -38.26
C ALA A 233 63.71 21.76 -37.92
N ARG A 234 64.15 21.23 -36.75
CA ARG A 234 65.56 21.23 -36.37
C ARG A 234 66.39 20.28 -37.24
N GLU A 235 65.85 19.12 -37.60
CA GLU A 235 66.51 18.16 -38.48
C GLU A 235 66.67 18.72 -39.90
N GLU A 236 65.64 19.34 -40.47
CA GLU A 236 65.69 20.08 -41.74
C GLU A 236 66.75 21.20 -41.71
N SER A 237 66.80 21.99 -40.62
CA SER A 237 67.81 23.05 -40.46
C SER A 237 69.24 22.49 -40.35
N LEU A 238 69.43 21.32 -39.74
CA LEU A 238 70.73 20.66 -39.66
C LEU A 238 71.16 20.09 -41.01
N GLN A 239 70.24 19.47 -41.75
CA GLN A 239 70.49 19.01 -43.12
C GLN A 239 70.88 20.18 -44.04
N LEU A 240 70.17 21.30 -43.99
CA LEU A 240 70.52 22.51 -44.74
C LEU A 240 71.92 23.01 -44.37
N GLY A 241 72.21 23.14 -43.07
CA GLY A 241 73.54 23.54 -42.59
C GLY A 241 74.65 22.60 -43.06
N GLN A 242 74.40 21.30 -43.08
CA GLN A 242 75.35 20.30 -43.57
C GLN A 242 75.60 20.42 -45.08
N THR A 243 74.56 20.59 -45.91
CA THR A 243 74.74 20.81 -47.35
C THR A 243 75.51 22.10 -47.67
N GLN A 244 75.31 23.17 -46.90
CA GLN A 244 76.10 24.40 -47.03
C GLN A 244 77.58 24.18 -46.63
N LEU A 245 77.84 23.35 -45.62
CA LEU A 245 79.18 23.02 -45.16
C LEU A 245 79.93 22.16 -46.20
N GLU A 246 79.25 21.21 -46.82
CA GLU A 246 79.75 20.42 -47.96
C GLU A 246 80.05 21.30 -49.19
N GLN A 247 79.18 22.27 -49.52
CA GLN A 247 79.44 23.25 -50.59
C GLN A 247 80.66 24.14 -50.28
N ASN A 248 80.77 24.65 -49.05
CA ASN A 248 81.91 25.44 -48.62
C ASN A 248 83.22 24.62 -48.63
N GLN A 249 83.16 23.33 -48.33
CA GLN A 249 84.30 22.42 -48.45
C GLN A 249 84.72 22.23 -49.92
N GLY A 250 83.76 22.12 -50.84
CA GLY A 250 84.03 22.13 -52.29
C GLY A 250 84.76 23.41 -52.74
N LEU A 251 84.22 24.58 -52.38
CA LEU A 251 84.85 25.88 -52.67
C LEU A 251 86.25 26.03 -52.06
N LEU A 252 86.50 25.44 -50.88
CA LEU A 252 87.83 25.38 -50.26
C LEU A 252 88.81 24.50 -51.03
N ILE A 253 88.34 23.39 -51.61
CA ILE A 253 89.14 22.54 -52.50
C ILE A 253 89.47 23.31 -53.77
N ASP A 254 88.47 23.89 -54.45
CA ASP A 254 88.66 24.70 -55.66
C ASP A 254 89.64 25.87 -55.41
N ALA A 255 89.50 26.57 -54.29
CA ALA A 255 90.41 27.64 -53.89
C ALA A 255 91.84 27.11 -53.62
N ALA A 256 91.99 25.95 -53.00
CA ALA A 256 93.30 25.33 -52.77
C ALA A 256 93.96 24.85 -54.10
N GLU A 257 93.16 24.38 -55.07
CA GLU A 257 93.66 24.06 -56.41
C GLU A 257 94.03 25.32 -57.19
N LEU A 258 93.25 26.39 -57.09
CA LEU A 258 93.56 27.68 -57.70
C LEU A 258 94.82 28.31 -57.08
N ILE A 259 94.99 28.25 -55.75
CA ILE A 259 96.23 28.64 -55.08
C ILE A 259 97.40 27.76 -55.54
N ARG A 260 97.21 26.45 -55.73
CA ARG A 260 98.26 25.56 -56.25
C ARG A 260 98.65 25.91 -57.69
N SER A 261 97.68 26.20 -58.55
CA SER A 261 97.89 26.66 -59.92
C SER A 261 98.57 28.03 -59.96
N GLN A 262 98.13 28.97 -59.11
CA GLN A 262 98.77 30.27 -58.95
C GLN A 262 100.19 30.14 -58.39
N ALA A 263 100.46 29.21 -57.48
CA ALA A 263 101.81 28.91 -56.99
C ALA A 263 102.69 28.27 -58.08
N GLN A 264 102.13 27.44 -58.97
CA GLN A 264 102.84 26.95 -60.16
C GLN A 264 103.15 28.10 -61.13
N LEU A 265 102.17 28.95 -61.46
CA LEU A 265 102.35 30.13 -62.30
C LEU A 265 103.34 31.13 -61.70
N MET A 266 103.28 31.37 -60.39
CA MET A 266 104.28 32.19 -59.67
C MET A 266 105.64 31.49 -59.63
N SER A 267 105.72 30.16 -59.57
CA SER A 267 107.00 29.45 -59.68
C SER A 267 107.57 29.54 -61.11
N GLU A 268 106.73 29.57 -62.14
CA GLU A 268 107.12 29.82 -63.52
C GLU A 268 107.50 31.29 -63.75
N GLU A 269 106.77 32.24 -63.17
CA GLU A 269 107.09 33.67 -63.20
C GLU A 269 108.33 33.96 -62.37
N VAL A 270 108.55 33.33 -61.22
CA VAL A 270 109.81 33.37 -60.48
C VAL A 270 110.90 32.71 -61.31
N SER A 271 110.67 31.62 -62.05
CA SER A 271 111.67 31.08 -62.98
C SER A 271 111.96 32.01 -64.18
N ARG A 272 110.98 32.83 -64.60
CA ARG A 272 111.16 33.89 -65.62
C ARG A 272 111.84 35.12 -65.04
N LEU A 273 111.55 35.46 -63.79
CA LEU A 273 112.13 36.57 -63.05
C LEU A 273 113.53 36.21 -62.57
N GLU A 274 113.87 34.96 -62.28
CA GLU A 274 115.24 34.50 -62.04
C GLU A 274 116.06 34.61 -63.32
N LYS A 275 115.48 34.35 -64.50
CA LYS A 275 116.10 34.67 -65.79
C LYS A 275 116.25 36.18 -65.99
N PHE A 276 115.23 36.97 -65.69
CA PHE A 276 115.27 38.44 -65.81
C PHE A 276 116.17 39.11 -64.76
N ASN A 277 116.34 38.52 -63.58
CA ASN A 277 117.14 39.03 -62.47
C ASN A 277 118.61 38.55 -62.58
N GLN A 278 118.87 37.48 -63.35
CA GLN A 278 120.17 37.28 -63.99
C GLN A 278 120.50 38.40 -65.00
N GLU A 279 119.49 39.07 -65.59
CA GLU A 279 119.67 40.21 -66.49
C GLU A 279 119.65 41.58 -65.77
N THR A 280 119.07 41.70 -64.56
CA THR A 280 118.91 42.97 -63.82
C THR A 280 119.32 42.92 -62.35
N ASN A 281 120.62 42.85 -62.07
CA ASN A 281 121.15 43.27 -60.78
C ASN A 281 120.90 44.78 -60.56
N GLN A 282 120.02 45.18 -59.62
CA GLN A 282 120.27 46.24 -58.61
C GLN A 282 119.06 46.56 -57.70
N GLU A 283 119.40 46.82 -56.42
CA GLU A 283 118.68 47.60 -55.38
C GLU A 283 117.43 47.01 -54.64
N ALA A 284 117.60 46.89 -53.32
CA ALA A 284 116.57 46.85 -52.24
C ALA A 284 116.51 48.26 -51.57
N PRO A 285 115.82 48.58 -50.43
CA PRO A 285 115.01 47.81 -49.46
C PRO A 285 113.62 48.48 -49.20
N ASP A 286 113.07 48.57 -47.99
CA ASP A 286 112.28 47.56 -47.22
C ASP A 286 111.51 48.30 -46.07
N GLU A 287 110.90 47.58 -45.12
CA GLU A 287 110.33 48.01 -43.82
C GLU A 287 108.95 48.73 -43.77
N ALA A 288 108.43 48.86 -42.53
CA ALA A 288 107.00 48.96 -42.19
C ALA A 288 106.71 49.95 -41.05
N GLU A 289 105.49 50.49 -40.96
CA GLU A 289 104.76 50.89 -39.72
C GLU A 289 103.26 51.06 -40.08
N LEU A 290 102.27 50.47 -39.39
CA LEU A 290 101.73 50.64 -38.03
C LEU A 290 100.64 51.74 -37.89
N LEU A 291 99.47 51.33 -37.36
CA LEU A 291 98.38 52.15 -36.76
C LEU A 291 97.64 53.23 -37.60
N GLN A 292 96.49 52.89 -38.23
CA GLN A 292 95.31 53.81 -38.26
C GLN A 292 93.94 53.23 -38.72
N THR A 293 93.43 52.13 -38.15
CA THR A 293 92.04 51.65 -38.45
C THR A 293 91.19 51.15 -37.28
N LYS A 294 91.76 50.91 -36.08
CA LYS A 294 91.07 50.17 -35.01
C LYS A 294 89.88 50.90 -34.38
N THR A 295 89.82 52.23 -34.47
CA THR A 295 88.76 53.08 -33.85
C THR A 295 87.43 53.15 -34.61
N LYS A 296 87.31 52.57 -35.82
CA LYS A 296 86.02 52.54 -36.56
C LYS A 296 85.21 51.26 -36.38
N GLN A 297 85.83 50.12 -36.08
CA GLN A 297 85.09 48.87 -35.85
C GLN A 297 84.40 48.85 -34.47
N ASP A 298 85.08 49.26 -33.40
CA ASP A 298 84.52 49.24 -32.04
C ASP A 298 83.24 50.10 -31.90
N LEU A 299 83.19 51.24 -32.58
CA LEU A 299 82.01 52.13 -32.58
C LEU A 299 80.80 51.53 -33.32
N GLY A 300 81.04 50.77 -34.41
CA GLY A 300 79.98 50.06 -35.13
C GLY A 300 79.41 48.90 -34.32
N VAL A 301 80.28 48.13 -33.65
CA VAL A 301 79.87 47.03 -32.75
C VAL A 301 79.08 47.56 -31.56
N LEU A 302 79.51 48.69 -30.96
CA LEU A 302 78.79 49.32 -29.85
C LEU A 302 77.37 49.79 -30.24
N LEU A 303 77.21 50.35 -31.45
CA LEU A 303 75.92 50.78 -31.97
C LEU A 303 74.98 49.60 -32.30
N SER A 304 75.51 48.50 -32.85
CA SER A 304 74.73 47.26 -33.05
C SER A 304 74.23 46.71 -31.71
N ASN A 305 75.14 46.53 -30.74
CA ASN A 305 74.80 46.04 -29.41
C ASN A 305 73.74 46.91 -28.71
N HIS A 306 73.75 48.23 -28.95
CA HIS A 306 72.74 49.13 -28.40
C HIS A 306 71.36 48.97 -29.08
N GLN A 307 71.31 48.73 -30.39
CA GLN A 307 70.05 48.42 -31.09
C GLN A 307 69.47 47.06 -30.66
N ASP A 308 70.32 46.05 -30.48
CA ASP A 308 69.89 44.74 -30.01
C ASP A 308 69.36 44.79 -28.57
N LEU A 309 70.01 45.58 -27.69
CA LEU A 309 69.52 45.83 -26.33
C LEU A 309 68.16 46.54 -26.31
N LEU A 310 67.96 47.54 -27.17
CA LEU A 310 66.67 48.23 -27.30
C LEU A 310 65.56 47.31 -27.84
N ARG A 311 65.89 46.37 -28.74
CA ARG A 311 64.96 45.35 -29.21
C ARG A 311 64.55 44.39 -28.08
N GLN A 312 65.52 43.88 -27.32
CA GLN A 312 65.26 43.03 -26.15
C GLN A 312 64.42 43.74 -25.09
N GLN A 313 64.64 45.03 -24.83
CA GLN A 313 63.80 45.80 -23.91
C GLN A 313 62.35 45.93 -24.40
N LYS A 314 62.14 46.08 -25.72
CA LYS A 314 60.79 46.13 -26.29
C LYS A 314 60.08 44.78 -26.18
N GLU A 315 60.75 43.68 -26.53
CA GLU A 315 60.22 42.31 -26.40
C GLU A 315 59.88 41.97 -24.94
N LEU A 316 60.70 42.41 -23.97
CA LEU A 316 60.41 42.25 -22.54
C LEU A 316 59.17 43.05 -22.08
N LEU A 317 58.99 44.28 -22.56
CA LEU A 317 57.81 45.09 -22.24
C LEU A 317 56.52 44.47 -22.82
N GLU A 318 56.56 44.02 -24.07
CA GLU A 318 55.45 43.32 -24.74
C GLU A 318 55.14 41.98 -24.05
N GLY A 319 56.16 41.27 -23.56
CA GLY A 319 55.98 40.07 -22.72
C GLY A 319 55.31 40.35 -21.36
N ILE A 320 55.61 41.50 -20.74
CA ILE A 320 54.97 41.94 -19.49
C ILE A 320 53.51 42.33 -19.72
N GLU A 321 53.20 43.02 -20.82
CA GLU A 321 51.82 43.41 -21.17
C GLU A 321 50.95 42.18 -21.43
N ASN A 322 51.42 41.23 -22.24
CA ASN A 322 50.75 39.94 -22.46
C ASN A 322 50.58 39.11 -21.17
N ALA A 323 51.53 39.18 -20.23
CA ALA A 323 51.41 38.54 -18.93
C ALA A 323 50.34 39.22 -18.04
N GLY A 324 50.20 40.54 -18.14
CA GLY A 324 49.15 41.33 -17.48
C GLY A 324 47.74 40.92 -17.93
N ASP A 325 47.52 40.88 -19.25
CA ASP A 325 46.24 40.43 -19.84
C ASP A 325 45.86 39.03 -19.39
N ARG A 326 46.83 38.10 -19.36
CA ARG A 326 46.62 36.72 -18.90
C ARG A 326 46.25 36.66 -17.41
N LEU A 327 46.88 37.47 -16.57
CA LEU A 327 46.54 37.57 -15.14
C LEU A 327 45.13 38.15 -14.92
N ASP A 328 44.68 39.11 -15.72
CA ASP A 328 43.31 39.63 -15.63
C ASP A 328 42.27 38.62 -16.18
N GLN A 329 42.62 37.80 -17.17
CA GLN A 329 41.80 36.65 -17.59
C GLN A 329 41.67 35.61 -16.46
N ASP A 330 42.78 35.19 -15.85
CA ASP A 330 42.80 34.24 -14.73
C ASP A 330 41.99 34.76 -13.52
N LYS A 331 42.15 36.03 -13.18
CA LYS A 331 41.38 36.73 -12.12
C LYS A 331 39.87 36.76 -12.41
N ASN A 332 39.47 36.98 -13.67
CA ASN A 332 38.06 36.93 -14.06
C ASN A 332 37.50 35.50 -14.04
N TRP A 333 38.30 34.51 -14.45
CA TRP A 333 37.96 33.09 -14.33
C TRP A 333 37.78 32.67 -12.87
N ILE A 334 38.71 33.03 -11.98
CA ILE A 334 38.62 32.78 -10.52
C ILE A 334 37.36 33.42 -9.92
N LYS A 335 37.02 34.67 -10.29
CA LYS A 335 35.77 35.33 -9.85
C LYS A 335 34.52 34.55 -10.28
N SER A 336 34.49 34.06 -11.51
CA SER A 336 33.38 33.23 -12.02
C SER A 336 33.25 31.92 -11.25
N LEU A 337 34.40 31.27 -10.97
CA LEU A 337 34.48 30.03 -10.18
C LEU A 337 33.99 30.22 -8.74
N LEU A 338 34.43 31.30 -8.07
CA LEU A 338 33.98 31.66 -6.72
C LEU A 338 32.47 31.94 -6.67
N LYS A 339 31.93 32.65 -7.67
CA LYS A 339 30.48 32.88 -7.77
C LYS A 339 29.73 31.56 -7.94
N GLY A 340 30.18 30.68 -8.84
CA GLY A 340 29.56 29.36 -9.02
C GLY A 340 29.60 28.47 -7.78
N LEU A 341 30.65 28.59 -6.95
CA LEU A 341 30.75 27.89 -5.66
C LEU A 341 29.78 28.46 -4.61
N LEU A 342 29.64 29.79 -4.52
CA LEU A 342 28.66 30.44 -3.65
C LEU A 342 27.21 30.06 -4.04
N ASP A 343 26.88 30.12 -5.33
CA ASP A 343 25.57 29.71 -5.85
C ASP A 343 25.26 28.22 -5.58
N GLN A 344 26.28 27.36 -5.49
CA GLN A 344 26.12 25.96 -5.07
C GLN A 344 25.93 25.82 -3.57
N GLN A 345 26.70 26.56 -2.76
CA GLN A 345 26.58 26.56 -1.31
C GLN A 345 25.19 27.02 -0.85
N GLU A 346 24.64 28.08 -1.46
CA GLU A 346 23.28 28.56 -1.18
C GLU A 346 22.21 27.50 -1.51
N LYS A 347 22.36 26.78 -2.63
CA LYS A 347 21.45 25.66 -3.00
C LYS A 347 21.55 24.49 -2.02
N PHE A 348 22.74 24.16 -1.54
CA PHE A 348 22.90 23.14 -0.49
C PHE A 348 22.26 23.57 0.82
N GLN A 349 22.49 24.81 1.26
CA GLN A 349 21.88 25.39 2.46
C GLN A 349 20.35 25.34 2.38
N HIS A 350 19.77 25.83 1.28
CA HIS A 350 18.32 25.79 1.07
C HIS A 350 17.75 24.36 1.07
N THR A 351 18.48 23.40 0.50
CA THR A 351 18.07 21.98 0.52
C THR A 351 18.13 21.40 1.93
N GLU A 352 19.15 21.76 2.72
CA GLU A 352 19.30 21.32 4.11
C GLU A 352 18.19 21.90 5.00
N ASP A 353 17.84 23.17 4.81
CA ASP A 353 16.75 23.83 5.55
C ASP A 353 15.38 23.24 5.19
N GLN A 354 15.13 22.91 3.92
CA GLN A 354 13.94 22.14 3.54
C GLN A 354 13.87 20.75 4.21
N MET A 355 15.02 20.09 4.38
CA MET A 355 15.08 18.80 5.08
C MET A 355 14.80 18.96 6.58
N ARG A 356 15.39 19.99 7.22
CA ARG A 356 15.10 20.35 8.62
C ARG A 356 13.62 20.63 8.86
N GLU A 357 12.95 21.38 7.99
CA GLU A 357 11.51 21.65 8.13
C GLU A 357 10.66 20.38 7.97
N ARG A 358 10.98 19.50 7.00
CA ARG A 358 10.30 18.19 6.87
C ARG A 358 10.49 17.29 8.09
N GLU A 359 11.66 17.36 8.74
CA GLU A 359 11.92 16.63 9.99
C GLU A 359 11.11 17.21 11.15
N LYS A 360 11.03 18.54 11.30
CA LYS A 360 10.15 19.19 12.27
C LYS A 360 8.68 18.82 12.06
N GLU A 361 8.17 18.90 10.83
CA GLU A 361 6.81 18.45 10.50
C GLU A 361 6.58 16.98 10.86
N SER A 362 7.56 16.10 10.59
CA SER A 362 7.47 14.69 10.91
C SER A 362 7.45 14.42 12.42
N ILE A 363 8.18 15.21 13.22
CA ILE A 363 8.15 15.15 14.68
C ILE A 363 6.79 15.63 15.20
N ILE A 364 6.29 16.77 14.72
CA ILE A 364 4.98 17.33 15.12
C ILE A 364 3.85 16.34 14.84
N ARG A 365 3.82 15.71 13.65
CA ARG A 365 2.80 14.69 13.31
C ARG A 365 2.82 13.50 14.28
N LYS A 366 4.02 12.96 14.57
CA LYS A 366 4.17 11.87 15.55
C LYS A 366 3.74 12.28 16.95
N GLU A 367 4.01 13.52 17.35
CA GLU A 367 3.58 14.03 18.65
C GLU A 367 2.05 14.17 18.71
N THR A 368 1.39 14.65 17.65
CA THR A 368 -0.08 14.67 17.57
C THR A 368 -0.69 13.26 17.58
N ASP A 369 -0.08 12.30 16.88
CA ASP A 369 -0.54 10.90 16.89
C ASP A 369 -0.44 10.29 18.29
N LEU A 370 0.70 10.48 18.98
CA LEU A 370 0.90 10.05 20.37
C LEU A 370 -0.04 10.76 21.36
N GLN A 371 -0.39 12.03 21.13
CA GLN A 371 -1.39 12.72 21.94
C GLN A 371 -2.80 12.14 21.74
N ASN A 372 -3.16 11.79 20.50
CA ASN A 372 -4.43 11.12 20.18
C ASN A 372 -4.50 9.72 20.82
N GLU A 373 -3.45 8.89 20.71
CA GLU A 373 -3.36 7.59 21.38
C GLU A 373 -3.51 7.72 22.91
N ARG A 374 -2.82 8.69 23.52
CA ARG A 374 -2.98 8.99 24.97
C ARG A 374 -4.41 9.45 25.32
N GLY A 375 -5.11 10.10 24.40
CA GLY A 375 -6.53 10.42 24.50
C GLY A 375 -7.40 9.17 24.56
N TRP A 376 -7.22 8.25 23.59
CA TRP A 376 -7.91 6.97 23.55
C TRP A 376 -7.68 6.14 24.82
N ILE A 377 -6.42 6.01 25.26
CA ILE A 377 -6.08 5.28 26.50
C ILE A 377 -6.76 5.88 27.73
N LYS A 378 -6.93 7.21 27.80
CA LYS A 378 -7.69 7.86 28.89
C LYS A 378 -9.18 7.50 28.84
N VAL A 379 -9.79 7.52 27.66
CA VAL A 379 -11.21 7.15 27.47
C VAL A 379 -11.44 5.68 27.83
N GLU A 380 -10.56 4.79 27.38
CA GLU A 380 -10.66 3.35 27.63
C GLU A 380 -10.45 3.03 29.12
N LYS A 381 -9.47 3.67 29.77
CA LYS A 381 -9.28 3.56 31.23
C LYS A 381 -10.46 4.12 32.03
N ALA A 382 -11.16 5.13 31.52
CA ALA A 382 -12.39 5.64 32.14
C ALA A 382 -13.56 4.65 32.00
N LYS A 383 -13.72 4.01 30.83
CA LYS A 383 -14.71 2.94 30.62
C LYS A 383 -14.45 1.75 31.54
N LEU A 384 -13.20 1.31 31.67
CA LEU A 384 -12.83 0.21 32.57
C LEU A 384 -13.23 0.52 34.02
N ARG A 385 -12.90 1.71 34.52
CA ARG A 385 -13.33 2.17 35.86
C ARG A 385 -14.84 2.19 36.04
N GLN A 386 -15.60 2.63 35.03
CA GLN A 386 -17.07 2.56 35.08
C GLN A 386 -17.56 1.12 35.16
N SER A 387 -16.94 0.19 34.42
CA SER A 387 -17.30 -1.23 34.49
C SER A 387 -16.87 -1.92 35.79
N GLU A 388 -15.80 -1.46 36.44
CA GLU A 388 -15.39 -1.90 37.78
C GLU A 388 -16.41 -1.42 38.83
N ILE A 389 -16.77 -0.14 38.82
CA ILE A 389 -17.79 0.42 39.72
C ILE A 389 -19.15 -0.28 39.54
N GLN A 390 -19.59 -0.53 38.31
CA GLN A 390 -20.84 -1.27 38.04
C GLN A 390 -20.79 -2.73 38.55
N LYS A 391 -19.62 -3.36 38.60
CA LYS A 391 -19.45 -4.69 39.20
C LYS A 391 -19.49 -4.62 40.73
N GLU A 392 -18.82 -3.65 41.34
CA GLU A 392 -18.88 -3.45 42.80
C GLU A 392 -20.30 -3.09 43.28
N GLU A 393 -21.07 -2.30 42.53
CA GLU A 393 -22.49 -2.02 42.79
C GLU A 393 -23.36 -3.29 42.66
N HIS A 394 -23.04 -4.20 41.75
CA HIS A 394 -23.72 -5.50 41.63
C HIS A 394 -23.34 -6.51 42.72
N GLU A 395 -22.07 -6.56 43.16
CA GLU A 395 -21.65 -7.45 44.27
C GLU A 395 -22.19 -6.96 45.63
N THR A 396 -22.24 -5.65 45.85
CA THR A 396 -22.82 -5.08 47.08
C THR A 396 -24.34 -5.22 47.17
N THR A 397 -25.07 -5.18 46.05
CA THR A 397 -26.53 -5.41 46.03
C THR A 397 -26.97 -6.87 46.17
N VAL A 398 -26.06 -7.84 45.98
CA VAL A 398 -26.33 -9.28 46.19
C VAL A 398 -25.97 -9.74 47.61
N SER A 399 -25.26 -8.91 48.38
CA SER A 399 -24.63 -9.30 49.65
C SER A 399 -25.40 -8.91 50.93
N ASP A 400 -26.63 -8.37 50.82
CA ASP A 400 -27.40 -7.88 51.99
C ASP A 400 -28.73 -8.63 52.22
N PRO A 401 -28.71 -9.89 52.73
CA PRO A 401 -29.90 -10.64 53.11
C PRO A 401 -30.23 -10.45 54.61
N LEU A 402 -30.39 -9.21 55.07
CA LEU A 402 -30.76 -8.90 56.47
C LEU A 402 -31.76 -7.73 56.61
N PHE A 403 -32.88 -7.80 55.87
CA PHE A 403 -34.17 -7.24 56.27
C PHE A 403 -35.32 -8.14 55.81
#